data_AF-A0A973J1H2-F1
#
_entry.id   AF-A0A973J1H2-F1
#
_cell.length_a   1.000
_cell.length_b   1.000
_cell.length_c   1.000
_cell.angle_alpha   90.00
_cell.angle_beta   90.00
_cell.angle_gamma   90.00
#
_symmetry.space_group_name_H-M   'P 1'
#
loop_
_entity.id
_entity.type
_entity.pdbx_description
1 polymer ?
#
loop_
_entity_poly.entity_id
_entity_poly.type
_entity_poly.pdbx_seq_one_letter_code
_entity_poly.pdbx_strand_id
1 'polypeptide(L)'
;MKRMIALVSLLGIMPVSTALSADQNQGSSLIDQAEAARKEASSLGYEWRDTAKLIASARDAQAKGQQEESDRFAKEALLQGREAVAQAKYMDRNWQQMIPKQ
;
A
#
# COMPACT_ATOMS: atom_id res chain seq x y z
N MET A 1 -6.38 -47.85 42.86
CA MET A 1 -5.76 -46.56 43.22
C MET A 1 -6.65 -45.43 42.70
N LYS A 2 -6.96 -44.44 43.55
CA LYS A 2 -7.57 -43.13 43.21
C LYS A 2 -6.80 -42.51 42.02
N ARG A 3 -7.38 -41.77 41.06
CA ARG A 3 -8.28 -40.61 41.17
C ARG A 3 -9.15 -40.44 39.91
N MET A 4 -10.32 -39.85 40.13
CA MET A 4 -11.23 -39.25 39.15
C MET A 4 -10.50 -38.28 38.21
N ILE A 5 -11.00 -38.14 36.98
CA ILE A 5 -11.48 -36.87 36.40
C ILE A 5 -12.43 -37.25 35.26
N ALA A 6 -13.71 -36.98 35.47
CA ALA A 6 -14.66 -36.74 34.40
C ALA A 6 -14.51 -35.27 34.01
N LEU A 7 -14.47 -34.97 32.71
CA LEU A 7 -14.98 -33.70 32.21
C LEU A 7 -15.42 -33.87 30.76
N VAL A 8 -16.73 -34.00 30.61
CA VAL A 8 -17.46 -33.76 29.37
C VAL A 8 -17.25 -32.30 29.00
N SER A 9 -16.55 -32.06 27.89
CA SER A 9 -16.50 -30.75 27.26
C SER A 9 -17.14 -30.88 25.89
N LEU A 10 -18.39 -30.47 25.86
CA LEU A 10 -19.24 -30.14 24.73
C LEU A 10 -18.43 -29.48 23.61
N LEU A 11 -18.18 -30.20 22.51
CA LEU A 11 -17.57 -29.61 21.32
C LEU A 11 -18.65 -28.83 20.57
N GLY A 12 -18.78 -27.56 20.96
CA GLY A 12 -19.65 -26.59 20.32
C GLY A 12 -19.30 -26.45 18.85
N ILE A 13 -20.33 -26.51 18.01
CA ILE A 13 -20.30 -26.18 16.58
C ILE A 13 -19.70 -24.78 16.46
N MET A 14 -18.45 -24.68 16.00
CA MET A 14 -17.95 -23.40 15.54
C MET A 14 -18.56 -23.13 14.16
N PRO A 15 -19.33 -22.05 13.96
CA PRO A 15 -19.52 -21.55 12.61
C PRO A 15 -18.12 -21.18 12.10
N VAL A 16 -17.69 -21.85 11.04
CA VAL A 16 -16.59 -21.37 10.22
C VAL A 16 -17.06 -20.02 9.68
N SER A 17 -16.70 -18.94 10.35
CA SER A 17 -16.70 -17.62 9.74
C SER A 17 -15.72 -17.74 8.59
N THR A 18 -16.26 -17.95 7.39
CA THR A 18 -15.54 -17.62 6.16
C THR A 18 -15.13 -16.16 6.33
N ALA A 19 -13.87 -15.95 6.70
CA ALA A 19 -13.23 -14.67 6.48
C ALA A 19 -13.38 -14.43 4.99
N LEU A 20 -14.38 -13.63 4.64
CA LEU A 20 -14.43 -12.95 3.38
C LEU A 20 -13.11 -12.18 3.39
N SER A 21 -12.11 -12.66 2.67
CA SER A 21 -11.03 -11.83 2.17
C SER A 21 -11.71 -10.84 1.21
N ALA A 22 -12.43 -9.89 1.78
CA ALA A 22 -12.71 -8.63 1.17
C ALA A 22 -11.32 -8.05 0.95
N ASP A 23 -10.82 -8.24 -0.27
CA ASP A 23 -9.80 -7.38 -0.84
C ASP A 23 -10.24 -5.95 -0.49
N GLN A 24 -9.53 -5.34 0.46
CA GLN A 24 -9.87 -4.07 1.10
C GLN A 24 -9.61 -2.91 0.15
N ASN A 25 -9.99 -3.04 -1.12
CA ASN A 25 -9.96 -1.96 -2.09
C ASN A 25 -11.32 -1.28 -2.18
N GLN A 26 -11.90 -1.02 -1.00
CA GLN A 26 -13.13 -0.28 -0.83
C GLN A 26 -12.81 1.21 -1.08
N GLY A 27 -12.73 1.59 -2.35
CA GLY A 27 -12.82 2.97 -2.85
C GLY A 27 -11.93 4.02 -2.18
N SER A 28 -10.61 3.79 -2.07
CA SER A 28 -9.69 4.85 -1.62
C SER A 28 -9.55 5.94 -2.68
N SER A 29 -9.53 7.22 -2.25
CA SER A 29 -9.38 8.34 -3.18
C SER A 29 -8.03 8.25 -3.93
N LEU A 30 -7.93 8.87 -5.11
CA LEU A 30 -6.65 8.91 -5.86
C LEU A 30 -5.52 9.51 -5.02
N ILE A 31 -5.84 10.48 -4.16
CA ILE A 31 -4.91 11.12 -3.24
C ILE A 31 -4.38 10.11 -2.21
N ASP A 32 -5.25 9.25 -1.67
CA ASP A 32 -4.85 8.23 -0.68
C ASP A 32 -3.99 7.14 -1.33
N GLN A 33 -4.34 6.73 -2.55
CA GLN A 33 -3.53 5.78 -3.32
C GLN A 33 -2.14 6.36 -3.61
N ALA A 34 -2.07 7.64 -4.01
CA ALA A 34 -0.80 8.33 -4.24
C ALA A 34 0.04 8.42 -2.96
N GLU A 35 -0.58 8.76 -1.83
CA GLU A 35 0.09 8.83 -0.53
C GLU A 35 0.60 7.46 -0.05
N ALA A 36 -0.17 6.39 -0.28
CA ALA A 36 0.26 5.03 0.01
C ALA A 36 1.47 4.62 -0.84
N ALA A 37 1.43 4.86 -2.15
CA ALA A 37 2.54 4.57 -3.05
C ALA A 37 3.79 5.39 -2.71
N ARG A 38 3.63 6.67 -2.37
CA ARG A 38 4.72 7.53 -1.89
C ARG A 38 5.35 6.96 -0.62
N LYS A 39 4.55 6.55 0.36
CA LYS A 39 5.04 5.97 1.62
C LYS A 39 5.78 4.64 1.40
N GLU A 40 5.30 3.79 0.49
CA GLU A 40 6.02 2.57 0.10
C GLU A 40 7.37 2.91 -0.56
N ALA A 41 7.41 3.86 -1.50
CA ALA A 41 8.67 4.31 -2.08
C ALA A 41 9.63 4.89 -1.03
N SER A 42 9.09 5.67 -0.08
CA SER A 42 9.84 6.27 1.03
C SER A 42 10.45 5.23 1.96
N SER A 43 9.69 4.18 2.31
CA SER A 43 10.20 3.09 3.17
C SER A 43 11.31 2.28 2.50
N LEU A 44 11.36 2.28 1.16
CA LEU A 44 12.44 1.68 0.38
C LEU A 44 13.62 2.64 0.15
N GLY A 45 13.50 3.92 0.49
CA GLY A 45 14.52 4.94 0.22
C GLY A 45 14.55 5.46 -1.22
N TYR A 46 13.46 5.24 -1.98
CA TYR A 46 13.35 5.60 -3.39
C TYR A 46 12.30 6.67 -3.68
N GLU A 47 11.75 7.36 -2.66
CA GLU A 47 10.80 8.45 -2.87
C GLU A 47 11.38 9.53 -3.79
N TRP A 48 10.65 9.87 -4.85
CA TRP A 48 11.03 10.95 -5.77
C TRP A 48 10.66 12.31 -5.19
N ARG A 49 11.53 13.31 -5.44
CA ARG A 49 11.47 14.66 -4.85
C ARG A 49 10.08 15.33 -4.92
N ASP A 50 9.39 15.20 -6.04
CA ASP A 50 8.18 16.00 -6.31
C ASP A 50 6.87 15.25 -5.99
N THR A 51 6.91 13.95 -5.68
CA THR A 51 5.71 13.15 -5.42
C THR A 51 4.88 13.71 -4.26
N ALA A 52 5.52 14.11 -3.15
CA ALA A 52 4.84 14.74 -2.02
C ALA A 52 4.17 16.09 -2.39
N LYS A 53 4.81 16.88 -3.26
CA LYS A 53 4.27 18.18 -3.70
C LYS A 53 3.04 17.99 -4.58
N LEU A 54 3.05 17.02 -5.48
CA LEU A 54 1.90 16.68 -6.31
C LEU A 54 0.70 16.27 -5.46
N ILE A 55 0.91 15.49 -4.39
CA ILE A 55 -0.16 15.13 -3.44
C ILE A 55 -0.70 16.36 -2.72
N ALA A 56 0.17 17.28 -2.31
CA ALA A 56 -0.27 18.55 -1.72
C ALA A 56 -1.10 19.37 -2.72
N SER A 57 -0.65 19.50 -3.97
CA SER A 57 -1.41 20.18 -5.03
C SER A 57 -2.76 19.51 -5.32
N ALA A 58 -2.84 18.18 -5.26
CA ALA A 58 -4.10 17.46 -5.40
C ALA A 58 -5.08 17.80 -4.27
N ARG A 59 -4.61 17.81 -3.02
CA ARG A 59 -5.43 18.18 -1.85
C ARG A 59 -5.91 19.63 -1.94
N ASP A 60 -5.05 20.55 -2.37
CA ASP A 60 -5.40 21.96 -2.55
C ASP A 60 -6.47 22.16 -3.65
N ALA A 61 -6.34 21.47 -4.78
CA ALA A 61 -7.34 21.51 -5.86
C ALA A 61 -8.67 20.91 -5.41
N GLN A 62 -8.65 19.80 -4.66
CA GLN A 62 -9.86 19.20 -4.08
C GLN A 62 -10.57 20.17 -3.14
N ALA A 63 -9.84 20.87 -2.28
CA ALA A 63 -10.39 21.86 -1.36
C ALA A 63 -11.06 23.05 -2.08
N LYS A 64 -10.64 23.35 -3.31
CA LYS A 64 -11.22 24.39 -4.18
C LYS A 64 -12.37 23.89 -5.06
N GLY A 65 -12.74 22.61 -4.96
CA GLY A 65 -13.74 22.00 -5.83
C GLY A 65 -13.26 21.74 -7.27
N GLN A 66 -11.95 21.84 -7.52
CA GLN A 66 -11.32 21.65 -8.83
C GLN A 66 -11.03 20.15 -9.05
N GLN A 67 -12.08 19.34 -9.20
CA GLN A 67 -11.96 17.88 -9.19
C GLN A 67 -11.00 17.34 -10.28
N GLU A 68 -11.08 17.85 -11.51
CA GLU A 68 -10.23 17.39 -12.62
C GLU A 68 -8.74 17.68 -12.34
N GLU A 69 -8.43 18.85 -11.79
CA GLU A 69 -7.06 19.23 -11.45
C GLU A 69 -6.53 18.41 -10.26
N SER A 70 -7.36 18.17 -9.25
CA SER A 70 -7.06 17.24 -8.15
C SER A 70 -6.71 15.85 -8.67
N ASP A 71 -7.56 15.28 -9.53
CA ASP A 71 -7.35 13.96 -10.11
C ASP A 71 -6.07 13.89 -10.96
N ARG A 72 -5.76 14.95 -11.71
CA ARG A 72 -4.54 15.05 -12.52
C ARG A 72 -3.30 14.96 -11.63
N PHE A 73 -3.21 15.81 -10.61
CA PHE A 73 -2.08 15.81 -9.69
C PHE A 73 -1.97 14.49 -8.91
N ALA A 74 -3.09 13.93 -8.46
CA ALA A 74 -3.10 12.67 -7.73
C ALA A 74 -2.66 11.48 -8.61
N LYS A 75 -3.10 11.42 -9.87
CA LYS A 75 -2.68 10.38 -10.83
C LYS A 75 -1.18 10.47 -11.14
N GLU A 76 -0.66 11.69 -11.31
CA GLU A 76 0.77 11.90 -11.55
C GLU A 76 1.59 11.45 -10.33
N ALA A 77 1.17 11.82 -9.12
CA ALA A 77 1.82 11.37 -7.89
C ALA A 77 1.75 9.85 -7.71
N LEU A 78 0.60 9.24 -8.01
CA LEU A 78 0.42 7.79 -7.96
C LEU A 78 1.35 7.08 -8.93
N LEU A 79 1.49 7.59 -10.16
CA LEU A 79 2.43 7.07 -11.15
C LEU A 79 3.86 7.16 -10.62
N GLN A 80 4.30 8.33 -10.15
CA GLN A 80 5.65 8.49 -9.61
C GLN A 80 5.93 7.57 -8.42
N GLY A 81 4.98 7.43 -7.49
CA GLY A 81 5.11 6.52 -6.36
C GLY A 81 5.26 5.06 -6.79
N ARG A 82 4.49 4.60 -7.77
CA ARG A 82 4.58 3.24 -8.31
C ARG A 82 5.89 2.98 -9.05
N GLU A 83 6.33 3.93 -9.87
CA GLU A 83 7.60 3.83 -10.60
C GLU A 83 8.79 3.83 -9.64
N ALA A 84 8.77 4.65 -8.59
CA ALA A 84 9.79 4.64 -7.55
C ALA A 84 9.88 3.28 -6.83
N VAL A 85 8.74 2.67 -6.48
CA VAL A 85 8.68 1.32 -5.93
C VAL A 85 9.22 0.28 -6.91
N ALA A 86 8.87 0.39 -8.19
CA ALA A 86 9.34 -0.51 -9.24
C ALA A 86 10.86 -0.40 -9.42
N GLN A 87 11.39 0.83 -9.41
CA GLN A 87 12.81 1.12 -9.45
C GLN A 87 13.54 0.48 -8.26
N ALA A 88 13.04 0.66 -7.04
CA ALA A 88 13.60 0.05 -5.84
C ALA A 88 13.73 -1.47 -5.98
N LYS A 89 12.63 -2.13 -6.38
CA LYS A 89 12.57 -3.58 -6.59
C LYS A 89 13.45 -4.05 -7.74
N TYR A 90 13.67 -3.23 -8.76
CA TYR A 90 14.55 -3.55 -9.88
C TYR A 90 16.02 -3.46 -9.46
N MET A 91 16.42 -2.38 -8.76
CA MET A 91 17.77 -2.19 -8.24
C MET A 91 18.16 -3.31 -7.26
N ASP A 92 17.28 -3.65 -6.32
CA ASP A 92 17.50 -4.72 -5.35
C ASP A 92 17.83 -6.08 -6.02
N ARG A 93 17.11 -6.42 -7.09
CA ARG A 93 17.30 -7.69 -7.81
C ARG A 93 18.46 -7.69 -8.81
N ASN A 94 18.88 -6.52 -9.31
CA ASN A 94 19.76 -6.43 -10.49
C ASN A 94 21.05 -5.65 -10.26
N TRP A 95 21.36 -5.21 -9.03
CA TRP A 95 22.54 -4.37 -8.74
C TRP A 95 23.85 -4.96 -9.26
N GLN A 96 24.02 -6.29 -9.24
CA GLN A 96 25.24 -6.95 -9.73
C GLN A 96 25.47 -6.74 -11.23
N GLN A 97 24.40 -6.68 -12.02
CA GLN A 97 24.48 -6.45 -13.46
C GLN A 97 24.83 -4.99 -13.79
N MET A 98 24.71 -4.08 -12.81
CA MET A 98 25.00 -2.66 -12.96
C MET A 98 26.46 -2.30 -12.68
N ILE A 99 27.28 -3.28 -12.27
CA ILE A 99 28.72 -3.12 -12.09
C ILE A 99 29.39 -3.20 -13.47
N PRO A 100 30.08 -2.14 -13.93
CA PRO A 100 30.80 -2.19 -15.21
C PRO A 100 31.87 -3.29 -15.20
N LYS A 101 31.92 -4.06 -16.28
CA LYS A 101 33.02 -5.02 -16.49
C LYS A 101 34.27 -4.25 -16.90
N GLN A 102 35.39 -4.59 -16.27
CA GLN A 102 36.73 -4.08 -16.61
C GLN A 102 37.23 -4.70 -17.91
#